data_AF-A0A3Q3FGY2-F1
#
_entry.id   AF-A0A3Q3FGY2-F1
#
_cell.length_a   1.000
_cell.length_b   1.000
_cell.length_c   1.000
_cell.angle_alpha   90.00
_cell.angle_beta   90.00
_cell.angle_gamma   90.00
#
_symmetry.space_group_name_H-M   'P 1'
#
loop_
_entity.id
_entity.type
_entity.pdbx_description
1 polymer ?
#
loop_
_entity_poly.entity_id
_entity_poly.type
_entity_poly.pdbx_seq_one_letter_code
_entity_poly.pdbx_strand_id
1 'polypeptide(L)'
;MRAGFIRDHLQNLEVERMEGSTCSPDLNPIEHLWDQLGCAVHSRLINTTTDLGRSAIFCSEALPRSFLHTTHCGGCCLHIS
;
A
#
# COMPACT_ATOMS: atom_id res chain seq x y z
N MET A 1 11.10 -2.56 -24.12
CA MET A 1 10.27 -3.70 -23.68
C MET A 1 10.61 -4.02 -22.21
N ARG A 2 10.08 -3.27 -21.22
CA ARG A 2 10.37 -3.48 -19.79
C ARG A 2 9.39 -4.43 -19.10
N ALA A 3 8.16 -4.53 -19.62
CA ALA A 3 7.10 -5.36 -19.04
C ALA A 3 7.37 -6.87 -19.14
N GLY A 4 8.07 -7.34 -20.19
CA GLY A 4 8.47 -8.74 -20.34
C GLY A 4 9.45 -9.16 -19.25
N PHE A 5 10.52 -8.38 -19.07
CA PHE A 5 11.52 -8.60 -18.03
C PHE A 5 10.92 -8.69 -16.61
N ILE A 6 9.99 -7.78 -16.26
CA ILE A 6 9.33 -7.82 -14.94
C ILE A 6 8.48 -9.09 -14.79
N ARG A 7 7.78 -9.51 -15.85
CA ARG A 7 6.97 -10.73 -15.84
C ARG A 7 7.82 -11.97 -15.63
N ASP A 8 8.92 -12.08 -16.37
CA ASP A 8 9.84 -13.22 -16.28
C ASP A 8 10.52 -13.26 -14.90
N HIS A 9 10.88 -12.09 -14.37
CA HIS A 9 11.47 -11.98 -13.02
C HIS A 9 10.49 -12.44 -11.93
N LEU A 10 9.22 -12.01 -11.99
CA LEU A 10 8.20 -12.45 -11.03
C LEU A 10 7.89 -13.95 -11.16
N GLN A 11 7.90 -14.50 -12.38
CA GLN A 11 7.75 -15.94 -12.61
C GLN A 11 8.91 -16.74 -12.01
N ASN A 12 10.15 -16.27 -12.18
CA ASN A 12 11.34 -16.91 -11.61
C ASN A 12 11.38 -16.86 -10.08
N LEU A 13 10.73 -15.86 -9.46
CA LEU A 13 10.55 -15.76 -8.02
C LEU A 13 9.33 -16.54 -7.50
N GLU A 14 8.59 -17.22 -8.38
CA GLU A 14 7.35 -17.94 -8.06
C GLU A 14 6.30 -17.05 -7.37
N VAL A 15 6.31 -15.75 -7.68
CA VAL A 15 5.36 -14.78 -7.12
C VAL A 15 4.03 -14.94 -7.84
N GLU A 16 3.01 -15.41 -7.11
CA GLU A 16 1.64 -15.41 -7.57
C GLU A 16 1.15 -13.97 -7.80
N ARG A 17 0.60 -13.70 -8.99
CA ARG A 17 0.09 -12.39 -9.37
C ARG A 17 -1.43 -12.40 -9.23
N MET A 18 -1.94 -11.55 -8.35
CA MET A 18 -3.38 -11.28 -8.25
C MET A 18 -3.85 -10.55 -9.52
N GLU A 19 -5.04 -10.92 -10.02
CA GLU A 19 -5.68 -10.18 -11.10
C GLU A 19 -6.06 -8.78 -10.59
N GLY A 20 -5.44 -7.75 -11.14
CA GLY A 20 -5.70 -6.37 -10.75
C GLY A 20 -6.89 -5.80 -11.50
N SER A 21 -7.79 -5.10 -10.79
CA SER A 21 -8.81 -4.27 -11.46
C SER A 21 -8.15 -3.07 -12.13
N THR A 22 -8.24 -2.98 -13.46
CA THR A 22 -7.58 -1.96 -14.28
C THR A 22 -8.04 -0.51 -14.01
N CYS A 23 -9.17 -0.33 -13.31
CA CYS A 23 -9.82 0.97 -13.14
C CYS A 23 -10.31 1.26 -11.71
N SER A 24 -9.96 0.43 -10.72
CA SER A 24 -10.50 0.58 -9.36
C SER A 24 -9.37 0.73 -8.34
N PRO A 25 -8.80 1.93 -8.17
CA PRO A 25 -7.83 2.19 -7.12
C PRO A 25 -8.43 1.90 -5.73
N ASP A 26 -9.73 2.17 -5.55
CA ASP A 26 -10.51 1.87 -4.35
C ASP A 26 -10.50 0.38 -3.93
N LEU A 27 -10.25 -0.53 -4.86
CA LEU A 27 -10.14 -1.97 -4.57
C LEU A 27 -8.73 -2.39 -4.14
N ASN A 28 -7.73 -1.52 -4.26
CA ASN A 28 -6.39 -1.78 -3.77
C ASN A 28 -6.30 -1.36 -2.29
N PRO A 29 -6.11 -2.29 -1.34
CA PRO A 29 -6.06 -1.96 0.09
C PRO A 29 -4.96 -0.95 0.45
N ILE A 30 -3.93 -0.81 -0.38
CA ILE A 30 -2.85 0.16 -0.15
C ILE A 30 -3.33 1.62 -0.26
N GLU A 31 -4.39 1.91 -1.01
CA GLU A 31 -4.91 3.28 -1.13
C GLU A 31 -5.39 3.81 0.22
N HIS A 32 -6.03 2.96 1.03
CA HIS A 32 -6.44 3.34 2.37
C HIS A 32 -5.24 3.63 3.29
N LEU A 33 -4.16 2.86 3.14
CA LEU A 33 -2.92 3.11 3.88
C LEU A 33 -2.29 4.45 3.47
N TRP A 34 -2.27 4.75 2.18
CA TRP A 34 -1.74 6.01 1.67
C TRP A 34 -2.55 7.22 2.13
N ASP A 35 -3.88 7.12 2.18
CA ASP A 35 -4.75 8.19 2.70
C ASP A 35 -4.42 8.52 4.16
N GLN A 36 -4.37 7.50 5.02
CA GLN A 36 -4.07 7.66 6.44
C GLN A 36 -2.64 8.18 6.68
N LEU A 37 -1.67 7.69 5.91
CA LEU A 37 -0.30 8.19 5.97
C LEU A 37 -0.23 9.65 5.51
N GLY A 38 -0.92 9.99 4.42
CA GLY A 38 -1.03 11.34 3.89
C GLY A 38 -1.60 12.31 4.91
N CYS A 39 -2.70 11.95 5.58
CA CYS A 39 -3.28 12.75 6.66
C CYS A 39 -2.31 12.95 7.84
N ALA A 40 -1.61 11.90 8.27
CA ALA A 40 -0.66 11.96 9.37
C ALA A 40 0.57 12.84 9.06
N VAL A 41 1.07 12.76 7.83
CA VAL A 41 2.18 13.58 7.33
C VAL A 41 1.74 15.03 7.13
N HIS A 42 0.55 15.27 6.58
CA HIS A 42 0.00 16.61 6.34
C HIS A 42 -0.24 17.38 7.65
N SER A 43 -0.55 16.68 8.73
CA SER A 43 -0.74 17.28 10.06
C SER A 43 0.57 17.80 10.69
N ARG A 44 1.71 17.65 10.02
CA ARG A 44 3.03 18.08 10.49
C ARG A 44 3.52 19.25 9.67
N LEU A 45 4.28 20.14 10.31
CA LEU A 45 4.98 21.21 9.60
C LEU A 45 6.17 20.62 8.84
N ILE A 46 6.10 20.66 7.51
CA ILE A 46 7.14 20.14 6.62
C ILE A 46 7.65 21.28 5.74
N ASN A 47 8.90 21.67 5.95
CA ASN A 47 9.52 22.79 5.24
C ASN A 47 10.54 22.34 4.20
N THR A 48 10.96 21.07 4.23
CA THR A 48 11.93 20.50 3.28
C THR A 48 11.52 19.10 2.84
N THR A 49 12.06 18.65 1.71
CA THR A 49 11.88 17.28 1.21
C THR A 49 12.52 16.22 2.11
N THR A 50 13.61 16.56 2.80
CA THR A 50 14.22 15.68 3.82
C THR A 50 13.29 15.48 5.00
N ASP A 51 12.62 16.56 5.45
CA ASP A 51 11.63 16.48 6.52
C ASP A 51 10.40 15.67 6.09
N LEU A 52 10.03 15.74 4.80
CA LEU A 52 8.97 14.91 4.23
C LEU A 52 9.31 13.42 4.34
N GLY A 53 10.50 13.02 3.89
CA GLY A 53 10.94 11.62 3.95
C GLY A 53 10.98 11.08 5.39
N ARG A 54 11.54 11.86 6.33
CA ARG A 54 11.58 11.49 7.76
C ARG A 54 10.18 11.41 8.37
N SER A 55 9.32 12.36 8.05
CA SER A 55 7.94 12.41 8.53
C SER A 55 7.14 11.22 8.01
N ALA A 56 7.29 10.86 6.74
CA ALA A 56 6.64 9.71 6.13
C ALA A 56 7.06 8.40 6.82
N ILE A 57 8.36 8.18 7.05
CA ILE A 57 8.86 7.00 7.78
C ILE A 57 8.32 6.98 9.21
N PHE A 58 8.40 8.10 9.92
CA PHE A 58 7.89 8.16 11.29
C PHE A 58 6.38 7.83 11.34
N CYS A 59 5.60 8.41 10.43
CA CYS A 59 4.16 8.21 10.41
C CYS A 59 3.81 6.78 9.99
N SER A 60 4.52 6.16 9.05
CA SER A 60 4.26 4.78 8.63
C SER A 60 4.48 3.79 9.77
N GLU A 61 5.53 3.99 10.58
CA GLU A 61 5.81 3.15 11.76
C GLU A 61 4.84 3.41 12.92
N ALA A 62 4.25 4.59 12.98
CA ALA A 62 3.28 4.97 14.01
C ALA A 62 1.84 4.54 13.68
N LEU A 63 1.54 4.14 12.44
CA LEU A 63 0.21 3.68 12.07
C LEU A 63 -0.11 2.34 12.76
N PRO A 64 -1.31 2.19 13.35
CA PRO A 64 -1.77 0.93 13.91
C PRO A 64 -1.69 -0.22 12.90
N ARG A 65 -1.13 -1.36 13.32
CA ARG A 65 -1.08 -2.56 12.46
C ARG A 65 -2.45 -3.05 11.99
N SER A 66 -3.53 -2.68 12.69
CA SER A 66 -4.89 -2.96 12.24
C SER A 66 -5.17 -2.43 10.83
N PHE A 67 -4.52 -1.35 10.39
CA PHE A 67 -4.66 -0.82 9.03
C PHE A 67 -4.12 -1.77 7.95
N LEU A 68 -3.21 -2.68 8.29
CA LEU A 68 -2.72 -3.72 7.38
C LEU A 68 -3.66 -4.92 7.30
N HIS A 69 -4.60 -5.05 8.24
CA HIS A 69 -5.54 -6.16 8.35
C HIS A 69 -6.97 -5.76 7.93
N THR A 70 -7.24 -4.47 7.74
CA THR A 70 -8.54 -3.98 7.24
C THR A 70 -8.63 -4.12 5.73
N THR A 71 -8.80 -5.34 5.25
CA THR A 71 -9.47 -5.57 3.97
C THR A 71 -10.95 -5.71 4.27
N HIS A 72 -11.69 -4.60 4.21
CA HIS A 72 -13.15 -4.69 4.13
C HIS A 72 -13.49 -5.17 2.72
N CYS A 73 -13.29 -6.47 2.49
CA CYS A 73 -13.80 -7.13 1.30
C CYS A 73 -15.32 -7.07 1.42
N GLY A 74 -15.98 -6.38 0.50
CA GLY A 74 -17.43 -6.42 0.40
C GLY A 74 -17.90 -7.87 0.33
N GLY A 75 -18.48 -8.36 1.42
CA GLY A 75 -19.37 -9.52 1.43
C GLY A 75 -18.75 -10.92 1.56
N CYS A 76 -17.44 -11.13 1.63
CA CYS A 76 -16.88 -12.47 1.85
C CYS A 76 -15.71 -12.44 2.85
N CYS A 77 -15.95 -12.93 4.06
CA CYS A 77 -14.91 -13.22 5.03
C CYS A 77 -13.97 -14.30 4.47
N LEU A 78 -12.75 -13.96 4.06
CA LEU A 78 -11.67 -14.94 3.98
C LEU A 78 -10.93 -14.97 5.32
N HIS A 79 -11.21 -16.05 6.06
CA HIS A 79 -10.45 -16.48 7.23
C HIS A 79 -9.09 -16.99 6.74
N ILE A 80 -8.01 -16.29 7.07
CA ILE A 80 -6.65 -16.80 6.84
C ILE A 80 -6.28 -17.59 8.09
N SER A 81 -6.23 -18.92 7.97
CA SER A 81 -5.55 -19.82 8.91
C SER A 81 -4.11 -20.06 8.45
#